data_AF-A0A1N6FCJ0-F1
#
_entry.id   AF-A0A1N6FCJ0-F1
#
_cell.length_a   1.000
_cell.length_b   1.000
_cell.length_c   1.000
_cell.angle_alpha   90.00
_cell.angle_beta   90.00
_cell.angle_gamma   90.00
#
_symmetry.space_group_name_H-M   'P 1'
#
loop_
_entity.id
_entity.type
_entity.pdbx_description
1 polymer ?
#
loop_
_entity_poly.entity_id
_entity_poly.type
_entity_poly.pdbx_seq_one_letter_code
_entity_poly.pdbx_strand_id
1 'polypeptide(L)'
;MSKNPIDIKIECGVENSEGAIFVELKTLKELEEFWANNRERYFYAAQGIGLITGQVFLNDYEWIFGKTKEAIVKTLFRWDEMGVECEFYEWSREEPSEYKLWVLDRKNDRENSIKNGNWSEEEEGNYQEIYKREAETGCSGWWRLKILPSGFDLDEWSNPYGMGVEINDKGLSIEEVNKRIQIRTYDENKEGDWDEVRFHDKESIDDTINYWRSEKDKGDDYYGSENEVG
;
A
#
# COMPACT_ATOMS: atom_id res chain seq x y z
N MET A 1 21.00 11.68 7.08
CA MET A 1 20.37 11.81 5.75
C MET A 1 19.43 10.64 5.62
N SER A 2 18.15 10.91 5.37
CA SER A 2 17.18 9.86 5.07
C SER A 2 17.58 9.19 3.75
N LYS A 3 17.52 7.87 3.67
CA LYS A 3 17.86 7.08 2.47
C LYS A 3 16.58 6.94 1.64
N ASN A 4 16.61 7.23 0.34
CA ASN A 4 15.44 7.01 -0.51
C ASN A 4 15.47 5.60 -1.11
N PRO A 5 14.32 4.91 -1.28
CA PRO A 5 14.25 3.62 -1.96
C PRO A 5 14.90 3.62 -3.34
N ILE A 6 14.71 4.68 -4.12
CA ILE A 6 15.28 4.80 -5.47
C ILE A 6 16.82 4.79 -5.50
N ASP A 7 17.48 5.15 -4.39
CA ASP A 7 18.94 5.09 -4.27
C ASP A 7 19.46 3.63 -4.18
N ILE A 8 18.57 2.67 -3.92
CA ILE A 8 18.87 1.24 -3.87
C ILE A 8 18.51 0.64 -5.23
N LYS A 9 19.54 0.26 -5.97
CA LYS A 9 19.36 -0.29 -7.33
C LYS A 9 18.63 -1.63 -7.30
N ILE A 10 17.65 -1.78 -8.18
CA ILE A 10 17.14 -3.10 -8.61
C ILE A 10 17.81 -3.44 -9.93
N GLU A 11 18.14 -4.71 -10.11
CA GLU A 11 18.63 -5.21 -11.38
C GLU A 11 17.50 -5.26 -12.42
N CYS A 12 17.70 -4.57 -13.55
CA CYS A 12 16.72 -4.51 -14.63
C CYS A 12 16.68 -5.83 -15.42
N GLY A 13 15.47 -6.32 -15.67
CA GLY A 13 15.23 -7.54 -16.46
C GLY A 13 15.43 -8.85 -15.71
N VAL A 14 15.72 -8.83 -14.41
CA VAL A 14 15.93 -10.02 -13.58
C VAL A 14 14.81 -10.15 -12.54
N GLU A 15 14.12 -11.29 -12.54
CA GLU A 15 13.11 -11.59 -11.52
C GLU A 15 13.82 -11.86 -10.18
N ASN A 16 13.41 -11.15 -9.14
CA ASN A 16 13.93 -11.31 -7.79
C ASN A 16 13.32 -12.52 -7.06
N SER A 17 13.80 -12.81 -5.86
CA SER A 17 13.34 -13.95 -5.04
C SER A 17 11.86 -13.89 -4.66
N GLU A 18 11.27 -12.69 -4.68
CA GLU A 18 9.85 -12.45 -4.35
C GLU A 18 8.94 -12.66 -5.56
N GLY A 19 9.50 -12.88 -6.75
CA GLY A 19 8.73 -13.06 -7.97
C GLY A 19 8.29 -11.74 -8.61
N ALA A 20 9.05 -10.66 -8.40
CA ALA A 20 8.89 -9.39 -9.09
C ALA A 20 10.09 -9.09 -10.00
N ILE A 21 9.84 -8.36 -11.09
CA ILE A 21 10.84 -7.94 -12.07
C ILE A 21 10.75 -6.43 -12.25
N PHE A 22 11.90 -5.75 -12.21
CA PHE A 22 12.01 -4.34 -12.57
C PHE A 22 12.42 -4.22 -14.04
N VAL A 23 11.78 -3.32 -14.78
CA VAL A 23 12.08 -3.04 -16.19
C VAL A 23 11.92 -1.56 -16.51
N GLU A 24 12.73 -1.07 -17.44
CA GLU A 24 12.58 0.25 -18.05
C GLU A 24 11.89 0.08 -19.41
N LEU A 25 10.70 0.64 -19.57
CA LEU A 25 9.87 0.52 -20.77
C LEU A 25 9.60 1.94 -21.29
N LYS A 26 10.55 2.48 -22.05
CA LYS A 26 10.64 3.90 -22.46
C LYS A 26 9.75 4.27 -23.61
N THR A 27 9.10 3.30 -24.26
CA THR A 27 8.15 3.52 -25.35
C THR A 27 6.91 2.67 -25.16
N LEU A 28 5.78 3.09 -25.76
CA LEU A 28 4.55 2.30 -25.72
C LEU A 28 4.75 0.91 -26.31
N LYS A 29 5.55 0.82 -27.38
CA LYS A 29 5.89 -0.45 -28.03
C LYS A 29 6.62 -1.41 -27.07
N GLU A 30 7.58 -0.92 -26.30
CA GLU A 30 8.29 -1.74 -25.31
C GLU A 30 7.33 -2.25 -24.23
N LEU A 31 6.41 -1.40 -23.76
CA LEU A 31 5.37 -1.80 -22.81
C LEU A 31 4.45 -2.88 -23.38
N GLU A 32 3.98 -2.70 -24.62
CA GLU A 32 3.13 -3.68 -25.31
C GLU A 32 3.84 -5.03 -25.50
N GLU A 33 5.09 -5.01 -25.99
CA GLU A 33 5.87 -6.22 -26.23
C GLU A 33 6.19 -6.94 -24.91
N PHE A 34 6.57 -6.21 -23.86
CA PHE A 34 6.81 -6.79 -22.55
C PHE A 34 5.53 -7.43 -22.00
N TRP A 35 4.42 -6.70 -22.02
CA TRP A 35 3.16 -7.18 -21.45
C TRP A 35 2.61 -8.38 -22.21
N ALA A 36 2.63 -8.36 -23.54
CA ALA A 36 2.17 -9.48 -24.37
C ALA A 36 2.94 -10.79 -24.06
N ASN A 37 4.24 -10.69 -23.79
CA ASN A 37 5.08 -11.84 -23.48
C ASN A 37 4.98 -12.33 -22.02
N ASN A 38 4.49 -11.49 -21.10
CA ASN A 38 4.54 -11.77 -19.66
C ASN A 38 3.19 -11.72 -18.93
N ARG A 39 2.08 -11.42 -19.61
CA ARG A 39 0.73 -11.29 -19.01
C ARG A 39 0.23 -12.50 -18.23
N GLU A 40 0.74 -13.69 -18.51
CA GLU A 40 0.37 -14.92 -17.77
C GLU A 40 1.31 -15.21 -16.59
N ARG A 41 2.43 -14.49 -16.49
CA ARG A 41 3.41 -14.63 -15.42
C ARG A 41 3.21 -13.61 -14.30
N TYR A 42 2.87 -12.37 -14.65
CA TYR A 42 2.69 -11.29 -13.69
C TYR A 42 1.23 -10.82 -13.66
N PHE A 43 0.73 -10.59 -12.45
CA PHE A 43 -0.68 -10.26 -12.20
C PHE A 43 -0.87 -8.85 -11.67
N TYR A 44 0.22 -8.22 -11.21
CA TYR A 44 0.24 -6.91 -10.60
C TYR A 44 1.43 -6.12 -11.13
N ALA A 45 1.35 -4.79 -11.09
CA ALA A 45 2.45 -3.91 -11.41
C ALA A 45 2.42 -2.63 -10.57
N ALA A 46 3.56 -1.96 -10.52
CA ALA A 46 3.72 -0.58 -10.10
C ALA A 46 4.46 0.19 -11.21
N GLN A 47 3.93 1.33 -11.60
CA GLN A 47 4.47 2.21 -12.63
C GLN A 47 4.99 3.48 -11.97
N GLY A 48 6.22 3.89 -12.30
CA GLY A 48 6.71 5.22 -11.95
C GLY A 48 6.07 6.30 -12.82
N ILE A 49 5.66 7.39 -12.18
CA ILE A 49 5.11 8.60 -12.79
C ILE A 49 6.12 9.72 -12.56
N GLY A 50 6.58 10.33 -13.66
CA GLY A 50 7.56 11.41 -13.60
C GLY A 50 7.05 12.61 -12.81
N LEU A 51 7.76 12.98 -11.75
CA LEU A 51 7.49 14.21 -10.98
C LEU A 51 8.39 15.37 -11.43
N ILE A 52 7.88 16.60 -11.31
CA ILE A 52 8.64 17.82 -11.64
C ILE A 52 9.86 17.99 -10.70
N THR A 53 9.75 17.53 -9.46
CA THR A 53 10.85 17.58 -8.49
C THR A 53 10.82 16.39 -7.55
N GLY A 54 11.94 15.66 -7.47
CA GLY A 54 12.22 14.66 -6.43
C GLY A 54 11.45 13.36 -6.64
N GLN A 55 12.15 12.34 -7.13
CA GLN A 55 11.66 10.97 -7.22
C GLN A 55 12.13 10.18 -5.98
N VAL A 56 11.28 9.31 -5.43
CA VAL A 56 11.54 8.53 -4.22
C VAL A 56 11.52 7.03 -4.47
N PHE A 57 10.68 6.53 -5.38
CA PHE A 57 10.43 5.11 -5.59
C PHE A 57 10.84 4.61 -6.99
N LEU A 58 10.28 5.19 -8.05
CA LEU A 58 10.48 4.78 -9.45
C LEU A 58 10.50 6.01 -10.35
N ASN A 59 11.43 6.08 -11.30
CA ASN A 59 11.43 7.13 -12.33
C ASN A 59 10.30 6.92 -13.36
N ASP A 60 10.08 7.95 -14.18
CA ASP A 60 9.22 7.79 -15.35
C ASP A 60 9.72 6.64 -16.24
N TYR A 61 8.77 5.93 -16.86
CA TYR A 61 9.02 4.72 -17.66
C TYR A 61 9.58 3.51 -16.92
N GLU A 62 9.79 3.58 -15.61
CA GLU A 62 10.16 2.44 -14.80
C GLU A 62 8.93 1.68 -14.32
N TRP A 63 8.99 0.35 -14.42
CA TRP A 63 7.93 -0.54 -13.99
C TRP A 63 8.48 -1.66 -13.12
N ILE A 64 7.68 -2.07 -12.14
CA ILE A 64 7.84 -3.34 -11.44
C ILE A 64 6.62 -4.19 -11.77
N PHE A 65 6.83 -5.40 -12.28
CA PHE A 65 5.77 -6.40 -12.47
C PHE A 65 5.95 -7.54 -11.47
N GLY A 66 4.86 -8.05 -10.91
CA GLY A 66 4.90 -9.00 -9.79
C GLY A 66 3.85 -10.09 -9.89
N LYS A 67 4.19 -11.26 -9.36
CA LYS A 67 3.28 -12.40 -9.21
C LYS A 67 2.26 -12.17 -8.10
N THR A 68 2.61 -11.39 -7.09
CA THR A 68 1.78 -11.10 -5.92
C THR A 68 1.88 -9.62 -5.54
N LYS A 69 0.90 -9.14 -4.77
CA LYS A 69 0.86 -7.74 -4.28
C LYS A 69 2.03 -7.47 -3.33
N GLU A 70 2.31 -8.42 -2.45
CA GLU A 70 3.43 -8.33 -1.52
C GLU A 70 4.78 -8.23 -2.26
N ALA A 71 4.96 -8.95 -3.37
CA ALA A 71 6.19 -8.85 -4.16
C ALA A 71 6.37 -7.45 -4.78
N ILE A 72 5.29 -6.82 -5.25
CA ILE A 72 5.33 -5.43 -5.74
C ILE A 72 5.77 -4.49 -4.63
N VAL A 73 5.07 -4.49 -3.50
CA VAL A 73 5.33 -3.56 -2.40
C VAL A 73 6.73 -3.78 -1.84
N LYS A 74 7.11 -5.04 -1.59
CA LYS A 74 8.43 -5.37 -1.07
C LYS A 74 9.56 -4.85 -1.97
N THR A 75 9.39 -5.00 -3.28
CA THR A 75 10.37 -4.56 -4.29
C THR A 75 10.39 -3.04 -4.44
N LEU A 76 9.22 -2.42 -4.63
CA LEU A 76 9.06 -0.98 -4.82
C LEU A 76 9.69 -0.17 -3.69
N PHE A 77 9.41 -0.56 -2.46
CA PHE A 77 9.85 0.16 -1.27
C PHE A 77 11.21 -0.29 -0.74
N ARG A 78 11.83 -1.31 -1.37
CA ARG A 78 13.11 -1.88 -0.92
C ARG A 78 13.03 -2.29 0.55
N TRP A 79 11.93 -2.98 0.87
CA TRP A 79 11.41 -3.11 2.23
C TRP A 79 12.48 -3.56 3.23
N ASP A 80 13.23 -4.60 2.88
CA ASP A 80 14.25 -5.18 3.74
C ASP A 80 15.49 -4.27 3.80
N GLU A 81 15.92 -3.70 2.68
CA GLU A 81 17.11 -2.83 2.58
C GLU A 81 16.90 -1.43 3.15
N MET A 82 15.64 -1.04 3.32
CA MET A 82 15.20 0.15 4.04
C MET A 82 14.98 -0.11 5.53
N GLY A 83 15.02 -1.38 5.97
CA GLY A 83 14.80 -1.77 7.35
C GLY A 83 13.37 -1.49 7.81
N VAL A 84 12.39 -1.66 6.93
CA VAL A 84 10.97 -1.49 7.27
C VAL A 84 10.57 -2.60 8.24
N GLU A 85 10.13 -2.19 9.43
CA GLU A 85 9.77 -3.08 10.52
C GLU A 85 8.34 -2.84 10.98
N CYS A 86 7.68 -3.91 11.43
CA CYS A 86 6.38 -3.84 12.08
C CYS A 86 6.52 -4.05 13.59
N GLU A 87 5.70 -3.35 14.36
CA GLU A 87 5.57 -3.57 15.80
C GLU A 87 4.11 -3.63 16.21
N PHE A 88 3.82 -4.36 17.29
CA PHE A 88 2.50 -4.36 17.89
C PHE A 88 2.40 -3.18 18.85
N TYR A 89 1.55 -2.20 18.53
CA TYR A 89 1.30 -1.05 19.37
C TYR A 89 0.22 -1.36 20.40
N GLU A 90 0.58 -1.42 21.68
CA GLU A 90 -0.36 -1.63 22.78
C GLU A 90 -0.86 -0.27 23.30
N TRP A 91 -1.96 0.25 22.74
CA TRP A 91 -2.42 1.61 23.04
C TRP A 91 -2.69 1.85 24.53
N SER A 92 -3.32 0.89 25.21
CA SER A 92 -3.56 0.97 26.66
C SER A 92 -2.29 1.02 27.51
N ARG A 93 -1.14 0.58 26.98
CA ARG A 93 0.15 0.59 27.67
C ARG A 93 0.98 1.81 27.30
N GLU A 94 1.02 2.16 26.02
CA GLU A 94 1.83 3.25 25.50
C GLU A 94 1.20 4.62 25.81
N GLU A 95 -0.13 4.75 25.67
CA GLU A 95 -0.89 5.99 25.92
C GLU A 95 -2.10 5.74 26.85
N PRO A 96 -1.86 5.35 28.11
CA PRO A 96 -2.91 4.91 29.02
C PRO A 96 -3.96 5.99 29.34
N SER A 97 -3.59 7.27 29.24
CA SER A 97 -4.52 8.39 29.49
C SER A 97 -5.50 8.58 28.33
N GLU A 98 -5.02 8.50 27.09
CA GLU A 98 -5.86 8.64 25.89
C GLU A 98 -6.80 7.45 25.74
N TYR A 99 -6.26 6.24 25.92
CA TYR A 99 -7.07 5.03 25.94
C TYR A 99 -8.20 5.09 26.99
N LYS A 100 -7.91 5.59 28.21
CA LYS A 100 -8.94 5.77 29.26
C LYS A 100 -10.02 6.76 28.87
N LEU A 101 -9.65 7.87 28.22
CA LEU A 101 -10.62 8.85 27.73
C LEU A 101 -11.51 8.24 26.65
N TRP A 102 -10.93 7.53 25.68
CA TRP A 102 -11.66 6.83 24.64
C TRP A 102 -12.67 5.82 25.20
N VAL A 103 -12.27 5.01 26.19
CA VAL A 103 -13.19 4.08 26.88
C VAL A 103 -14.33 4.83 27.56
N LEU A 104 -14.02 5.95 28.22
CA LEU A 104 -15.01 6.77 28.94
C LEU A 104 -16.02 7.40 27.97
N ASP A 105 -15.54 7.95 26.86
CA ASP A 105 -16.37 8.57 25.82
C ASP A 105 -17.30 7.54 25.19
N ARG A 106 -16.79 6.37 24.80
CA ARG A 106 -17.65 5.29 24.27
C ARG A 106 -18.72 4.84 25.26
N LYS A 107 -18.39 4.78 26.56
CA LYS A 107 -19.38 4.44 27.59
C LYS A 107 -20.47 5.52 27.67
N ASN A 108 -20.08 6.80 27.68
CA ASN A 108 -21.01 7.92 27.71
C ASN A 108 -21.89 7.97 26.46
N ASP A 109 -21.30 7.74 25.28
CA ASP A 109 -22.01 7.70 24.00
C ASP A 109 -23.05 6.59 23.98
N ARG A 110 -22.68 5.38 24.42
CA ARG A 110 -23.63 4.27 24.59
C ARG A 110 -24.77 4.65 25.53
N GLU A 111 -24.46 5.17 26.72
CA GLU A 111 -25.47 5.54 27.71
C GLU A 111 -26.43 6.62 27.18
N ASN A 112 -25.90 7.62 26.47
CA ASN A 112 -26.68 8.68 25.84
C ASN A 112 -27.55 8.16 24.70
N SER A 113 -27.01 7.30 23.82
CA SER A 113 -27.77 6.70 22.71
C SER A 113 -28.89 5.79 23.20
N ILE A 114 -28.65 4.99 24.25
CA ILE A 114 -29.70 4.20 24.91
C ILE A 114 -30.80 5.10 25.45
N LYS A 115 -30.42 6.17 26.18
CA LYS A 115 -31.38 7.13 26.74
C LYS A 115 -32.21 7.84 25.68
N ASN A 116 -31.61 8.09 24.51
CA ASN A 116 -32.27 8.75 23.39
C ASN A 116 -33.05 7.77 22.49
N GLY A 117 -33.03 6.46 22.77
CA GLY A 117 -33.71 5.45 21.96
C GLY A 117 -33.05 5.17 20.60
N ASN A 118 -31.77 5.56 20.44
CA ASN A 118 -31.00 5.43 19.20
C ASN A 118 -29.93 4.32 19.28
N TRP A 119 -30.11 3.35 20.17
CA TRP A 119 -29.16 2.24 20.36
C TRP A 119 -29.80 0.92 19.96
N SER A 120 -29.25 0.31 18.91
CA SER A 120 -29.70 -0.94 18.33
C SER A 120 -29.02 -2.16 18.98
N GLU A 121 -29.59 -3.35 18.73
CA GLU A 121 -28.97 -4.62 19.14
C GLU A 121 -27.65 -4.87 18.41
N GLU A 122 -27.52 -4.39 17.17
CA GLU A 122 -26.27 -4.46 16.39
C GLU A 122 -25.17 -3.61 17.04
N GLU A 123 -25.48 -2.37 17.42
CA GLU A 123 -24.55 -1.50 18.15
C GLU A 123 -24.15 -2.07 19.51
N GLU A 124 -25.11 -2.68 20.24
CA GLU A 124 -24.79 -3.41 21.46
C GLU A 124 -23.86 -4.59 21.20
N GLY A 125 -24.11 -5.38 20.15
CA GLY A 125 -23.25 -6.49 19.73
C GLY A 125 -21.82 -6.03 19.44
N ASN A 126 -21.67 -4.99 18.63
CA ASN A 126 -20.37 -4.39 18.28
C ASN A 126 -19.66 -3.83 19.52
N TYR A 127 -20.39 -3.16 20.41
CA TYR A 127 -19.84 -2.66 21.67
C TYR A 127 -19.31 -3.80 22.52
N GLN A 128 -20.10 -4.86 22.74
CA GLN A 128 -19.70 -6.01 23.55
C GLN A 128 -18.54 -6.79 22.93
N GLU A 129 -18.49 -6.91 21.60
CA GLU A 129 -17.40 -7.61 20.92
C GLU A 129 -16.04 -6.94 21.15
N ILE A 130 -15.99 -5.61 21.14
CA ILE A 130 -14.75 -4.85 21.42
C ILE A 130 -14.21 -5.21 22.80
N TYR A 131 -15.04 -5.13 23.85
CA TYR A 131 -14.60 -5.42 25.22
C TYR A 131 -14.36 -6.92 25.47
N LYS A 132 -15.12 -7.79 24.81
CA LYS A 132 -14.86 -9.24 24.84
C LYS A 132 -13.49 -9.54 24.23
N ARG A 133 -13.17 -8.95 23.08
CA ARG A 133 -11.87 -9.08 22.42
C ARG A 133 -10.76 -8.58 23.33
N GLU A 134 -10.90 -7.40 23.92
CA GLU A 134 -9.93 -6.88 24.91
C GLU A 134 -9.76 -7.81 26.10
N ALA A 135 -10.83 -8.41 26.62
CA ALA A 135 -10.77 -9.34 27.74
C ALA A 135 -10.10 -10.68 27.37
N GLU A 136 -10.27 -11.15 26.12
CA GLU A 136 -9.70 -12.40 25.61
C GLU A 136 -8.24 -12.24 25.19
N THR A 137 -7.88 -11.13 24.54
CA THR A 137 -6.51 -10.86 24.04
C THR A 137 -5.66 -10.13 25.08
N GLY A 138 -6.27 -9.52 26.09
CA GLY A 138 -5.62 -8.65 27.06
C GLY A 138 -5.01 -7.39 26.42
N CYS A 139 -5.34 -7.07 25.17
CA CYS A 139 -4.67 -6.04 24.38
C CYS A 139 -5.66 -5.25 23.53
N SER A 140 -5.71 -3.94 23.78
CA SER A 140 -6.26 -2.93 22.88
C SER A 140 -5.13 -2.36 22.02
N GLY A 141 -4.79 -3.07 20.95
CA GLY A 141 -3.65 -2.72 20.13
C GLY A 141 -3.75 -3.25 18.71
N TRP A 142 -2.86 -2.75 17.86
CA TRP A 142 -2.79 -3.10 16.44
C TRP A 142 -1.34 -3.20 16.00
N TRP A 143 -1.08 -4.01 14.98
CA TRP A 143 0.20 -3.99 14.29
C TRP A 143 0.29 -2.74 13.42
N ARG A 144 1.43 -2.03 13.51
CA ARG A 144 1.75 -0.84 12.72
C ARG A 144 3.18 -0.90 12.18
N LEU A 145 3.46 -0.08 11.18
CA LEU A 145 4.83 0.17 10.73
C LEU A 145 5.56 1.04 11.75
N LYS A 146 6.80 0.67 12.05
CA LYS A 146 7.68 1.37 12.99
C LYS A 146 8.68 2.27 12.27
N ILE A 147 9.20 1.77 11.15
CA ILE A 147 10.21 2.45 10.33
C ILE A 147 9.65 2.51 8.92
N LEU A 148 9.48 3.71 8.41
CA LEU A 148 9.04 3.96 7.03
C LEU A 148 10.23 4.40 6.18
N PRO A 149 10.24 4.05 4.88
CA PRO A 149 11.23 4.57 3.94
C PRO A 149 11.21 6.09 3.88
N SER A 150 12.35 6.72 3.57
CA SER A 150 12.48 8.16 3.33
C SER A 150 12.05 9.10 4.47
N GLY A 151 11.64 8.59 5.63
CA GLY A 151 11.14 9.41 6.73
C GLY A 151 9.70 9.89 6.53
N PHE A 152 8.95 9.24 5.63
CA PHE A 152 7.49 9.36 5.57
C PHE A 152 6.90 9.12 6.95
N ASP A 153 5.87 9.88 7.30
CA ASP A 153 5.05 9.53 8.46
C ASP A 153 3.98 8.48 8.09
N LEU A 154 3.37 7.88 9.12
CA LEU A 154 2.35 6.85 8.94
C LEU A 154 1.11 7.35 8.20
N ASP A 155 0.80 8.64 8.33
CA ASP A 155 -0.36 9.29 7.73
C ASP A 155 -0.12 9.59 6.24
N GLU A 156 1.13 9.79 5.84
CA GLU A 156 1.58 9.91 4.44
C GLU A 156 1.68 8.54 3.75
N TRP A 157 2.05 7.48 4.48
CA TRP A 157 2.23 6.13 3.93
C TRP A 157 0.92 5.35 3.75
N SER A 158 0.01 5.49 4.71
CA SER A 158 -1.29 4.85 4.70
C SER A 158 -2.31 5.91 5.03
N ASN A 159 -3.42 5.95 4.29
CA ASN A 159 -4.53 6.81 4.67
C ASN A 159 -4.91 6.45 6.13
N PRO A 160 -4.77 7.34 7.11
CA PRO A 160 -5.12 7.05 8.50
C PRO A 160 -6.63 6.82 8.66
N TYR A 161 -7.42 7.22 7.66
CA TYR A 161 -8.85 6.94 7.51
C TYR A 161 -9.16 5.85 6.48
N GLY A 162 -8.13 5.19 5.95
CA GLY A 162 -8.25 4.08 5.01
C GLY A 162 -9.02 2.94 5.65
N MET A 163 -9.95 2.35 4.91
CA MET A 163 -10.83 1.28 5.40
C MET A 163 -10.11 -0.07 5.63
N GLY A 164 -8.78 -0.10 5.61
CA GLY A 164 -8.03 -1.31 5.91
C GLY A 164 -8.31 -1.77 7.33
N VAL A 165 -8.79 -3.01 7.48
CA VAL A 165 -9.07 -3.64 8.77
C VAL A 165 -7.78 -3.66 9.60
N GLU A 166 -7.82 -3.07 10.79
CA GLU A 166 -6.69 -3.10 11.71
C GLU A 166 -6.27 -4.55 12.03
N ILE A 167 -4.96 -4.80 12.05
CA ILE A 167 -4.41 -6.12 12.36
C ILE A 167 -4.22 -6.21 13.88
N ASN A 168 -5.24 -6.71 14.58
CA ASN A 168 -5.30 -6.63 16.06
C ASN A 168 -4.94 -7.94 16.77
N ASP A 169 -4.64 -9.00 16.01
CA ASP A 169 -4.17 -10.27 16.57
C ASP A 169 -2.67 -10.20 16.87
N LYS A 170 -2.34 -10.04 18.16
CA LYS A 170 -0.97 -10.02 18.68
C LYS A 170 -0.23 -11.36 18.49
N GLY A 171 -0.95 -12.47 18.33
CA GLY A 171 -0.38 -13.81 18.18
C GLY A 171 0.20 -14.10 16.79
N LEU A 172 -0.01 -13.21 15.82
CA LEU A 172 0.53 -13.36 14.46
C LEU A 172 2.06 -13.33 14.46
N SER A 173 2.65 -14.12 13.56
CA SER A 173 4.08 -14.02 13.27
C SER A 173 4.39 -12.72 12.55
N ILE A 174 5.62 -12.22 12.72
CA ILE A 174 6.07 -11.00 12.01
C ILE A 174 6.00 -11.15 10.49
N GLU A 175 6.22 -12.36 9.96
CA GLU A 175 6.11 -12.67 8.54
C GLU A 175 4.68 -12.49 8.02
N GLU A 176 3.68 -13.01 8.75
CA GLU A 176 2.28 -12.86 8.38
C GLU A 176 1.82 -11.40 8.49
N VAL A 177 2.30 -10.68 9.51
CA VAL A 177 2.03 -9.25 9.67
C VAL A 177 2.60 -8.45 8.51
N ASN A 178 3.88 -8.65 8.18
CA ASN A 178 4.52 -7.99 7.05
C ASN A 178 3.74 -8.24 5.75
N LYS A 179 3.37 -9.49 5.49
CA LYS A 179 2.60 -9.86 4.30
C LYS A 179 1.26 -9.12 4.23
N ARG A 180 0.51 -9.09 5.34
CA ARG A 180 -0.79 -8.40 5.39
C ARG A 180 -0.66 -6.90 5.20
N ILE A 181 0.34 -6.28 5.82
CA ILE A 181 0.59 -4.84 5.65
C ILE A 181 1.00 -4.55 4.21
N GLN A 182 1.86 -5.37 3.60
CA GLN A 182 2.26 -5.18 2.22
C GLN A 182 1.07 -5.30 1.25
N ILE A 183 0.18 -6.29 1.45
CA ILE A 183 -1.04 -6.41 0.65
C ILE A 183 -1.95 -5.18 0.85
N ARG A 184 -2.13 -4.73 2.10
CA ARG A 184 -2.92 -3.54 2.41
C ARG A 184 -2.34 -2.28 1.74
N THR A 185 -1.02 -2.08 1.82
CA THR A 185 -0.33 -0.97 1.16
C THR A 185 -0.56 -0.99 -0.34
N TYR A 186 -0.55 -2.17 -0.98
CA TYR A 186 -0.90 -2.27 -2.39
C TYR A 186 -2.35 -1.83 -2.67
N ASP A 187 -3.29 -2.37 -1.90
CA ASP A 187 -4.73 -2.15 -2.15
C ASP A 187 -5.15 -0.71 -1.90
N GLU A 188 -4.70 -0.10 -0.80
CA GLU A 188 -4.99 1.30 -0.48
C GLU A 188 -4.40 2.26 -1.52
N ASN A 189 -3.19 2.00 -2.01
CA ASN A 189 -2.53 2.89 -2.97
C ASN A 189 -2.96 2.65 -4.42
N LYS A 190 -3.57 1.50 -4.74
CA LYS A 190 -4.24 1.28 -6.02
C LYS A 190 -5.54 2.09 -6.12
N GLU A 191 -6.26 2.23 -5.02
CA GLU A 191 -7.49 3.01 -4.95
C GLU A 191 -7.23 4.50 -4.72
N GLY A 192 -6.05 4.86 -4.21
CA GLY A 192 -5.61 6.22 -3.99
C GLY A 192 -5.05 6.93 -5.23
N ASP A 193 -4.80 8.23 -5.07
CA ASP A 193 -4.16 9.07 -6.09
C ASP A 193 -2.72 9.37 -5.62
N TRP A 194 -1.81 8.43 -5.86
CA TRP A 194 -0.38 8.63 -5.59
C TRP A 194 0.27 9.31 -6.79
N ASP A 195 0.79 10.51 -6.57
CA ASP A 195 1.38 11.35 -7.62
C ASP A 195 2.61 10.68 -8.28
N GLU A 196 3.36 9.86 -7.53
CA GLU A 196 4.63 9.29 -7.98
C GLU A 196 4.52 7.89 -8.57
N VAL A 197 3.58 7.08 -8.09
CA VAL A 197 3.48 5.65 -8.46
C VAL A 197 2.03 5.27 -8.67
N ARG A 198 1.75 4.57 -9.77
CA ARG A 198 0.44 3.94 -10.00
C ARG A 198 0.53 2.43 -9.87
N PHE A 199 -0.36 1.86 -9.06
CA PHE A 199 -0.48 0.41 -8.91
C PHE A 199 -1.53 -0.13 -9.89
N HIS A 200 -1.24 -1.29 -10.47
CA HIS A 200 -2.05 -1.88 -11.53
C HIS A 200 -2.27 -3.38 -11.34
N ASP A 201 -3.51 -3.85 -11.48
CA ASP A 201 -3.79 -5.25 -11.80
C ASP A 201 -3.72 -5.51 -13.32
N LYS A 202 -3.97 -6.75 -13.74
CA LYS A 202 -3.97 -7.12 -15.18
C LYS A 202 -4.87 -6.24 -16.04
N GLU A 203 -6.07 -5.93 -15.56
CA GLU A 203 -7.07 -5.19 -16.33
C GLU A 203 -6.64 -3.73 -16.50
N SER A 204 -6.18 -3.09 -15.42
CA SER A 204 -5.67 -1.72 -15.45
C SER A 204 -4.39 -1.54 -16.28
N ILE A 205 -3.54 -2.56 -16.40
CA ILE A 205 -2.41 -2.54 -17.37
C ILE A 205 -2.95 -2.51 -18.82
N ASP A 206 -3.91 -3.38 -19.15
CA ASP A 206 -4.53 -3.42 -20.47
C ASP A 206 -5.23 -2.08 -20.79
N ASP A 207 -5.94 -1.50 -19.82
CA ASP A 207 -6.58 -0.19 -19.94
C ASP A 207 -5.57 0.94 -20.15
N THR A 208 -4.44 0.92 -19.44
CA THR A 208 -3.36 1.91 -19.61
C THR A 208 -2.77 1.85 -21.01
N ILE A 209 -2.49 0.65 -21.53
CA ILE A 209 -2.01 0.47 -22.91
C ILE A 209 -3.05 0.98 -23.92
N ASN A 210 -4.33 0.66 -23.72
CA ASN A 210 -5.40 1.10 -24.62
C ASN A 210 -5.62 2.62 -24.59
N TYR A 211 -5.50 3.25 -23.42
CA TYR A 211 -5.53 4.70 -23.28
C TYR A 211 -4.44 5.35 -24.13
N TRP A 212 -3.18 4.93 -23.99
CA TRP A 212 -2.07 5.50 -24.75
C TRP A 212 -2.14 5.22 -26.25
N ARG A 213 -2.67 4.07 -26.67
CA ARG A 213 -3.02 3.83 -28.08
C ARG A 213 -4.02 4.86 -28.59
N SER A 214 -5.06 5.13 -27.81
CA SER A 214 -6.07 6.12 -28.21
C SER A 214 -5.51 7.54 -28.28
N GLU A 215 -4.60 7.93 -27.39
CA GLU A 215 -3.94 9.25 -27.45
C GLU A 215 -3.03 9.35 -28.68
N LYS A 216 -2.28 8.27 -28.99
CA LYS A 216 -1.47 8.18 -30.21
C LYS A 216 -2.33 8.33 -31.47
N ASP A 217 -3.49 7.67 -31.54
CA ASP A 217 -4.40 7.76 -32.68
C ASP A 217 -5.00 9.17 -32.86
N LYS A 218 -5.09 9.98 -31.79
CA LYS A 218 -5.52 11.38 -31.84
C LYS A 218 -4.41 12.34 -32.27
N GLY A 219 -3.15 11.89 -32.29
CA GLY A 219 -1.99 12.72 -32.58
C GLY A 219 -1.57 13.63 -31.44
N ASP A 220 -2.01 13.33 -30.21
CA ASP A 220 -1.60 14.02 -28.98
C ASP A 220 -0.29 13.43 -28.44
N ASP A 221 0.29 14.08 -27.43
CA ASP A 221 1.48 13.59 -26.72
C ASP A 221 1.20 12.22 -26.10
N TYR A 222 2.07 11.23 -26.33
CA TYR A 222 1.85 9.85 -25.92
C TYR A 222 3.10 9.23 -25.29
N TYR A 223 2.87 8.22 -24.45
CA TYR A 223 3.87 7.50 -23.66
C TYR A 223 5.16 7.21 -24.44
N GLY A 224 6.23 7.92 -24.07
CA GLY A 224 7.58 7.69 -24.56
C GLY A 224 7.85 8.11 -26.00
N SER A 225 7.02 8.99 -26.57
CA SER A 225 7.18 9.46 -27.95
C SER A 225 8.53 10.14 -28.21
N GLU A 226 9.07 10.83 -27.20
CA GLU A 226 10.38 11.48 -27.22
C GLU A 226 11.56 10.48 -27.23
N ASN A 227 11.29 9.22 -26.89
CA ASN A 227 12.27 8.13 -26.84
C ASN A 227 12.23 7.24 -28.10
N GLU A 228 11.26 7.45 -29.01
CA GLU A 228 11.21 6.71 -30.27
C GLU A 228 12.32 7.19 -31.23
N VAL A 229 13.27 6.30 -31.54
CA VAL A 229 14.32 6.58 -32.54
C VAL A 229 13.72 6.47 -33.93
N GLY A 230 13.69 7.57 -34.68
CA GLY A 230 13.19 7.64 -36.07
C GLY A 230 13.98 6.85 -37.09
#